data_AF-A0A3M4L2W0-F1
#
_entry.id   AF-A0A3M4L2W0-F1
#
_cell.length_a   1.000
_cell.length_b   1.000
_cell.length_c   1.000
_cell.angle_alpha   90.00
_cell.angle_beta   90.00
_cell.angle_gamma   90.00
#
_symmetry.space_group_name_H-M   'P 1'
#
loop_
_entity.id
_entity.type
_entity.pdbx_description
1 polymer ?
#
loop_
_entity_poly.entity_id
_entity_poly.type
_entity_poly.pdbx_seq_one_letter_code
_entity_poly.pdbx_strand_id
1 'polypeptide(L)'
;MALPSASLEKSSSPTYTSLFPENLAHTTSAGALDSSDGPLAYLSDLYQRAIKLEIMADNKAIKLGVRRPALGDLLLDETSAHQTVSALKLVIDILAHPAQMLAGITPLPNAIAASGSHATLPFHLAFQQMRAVLEQKGITLFDVHKLASYDYPNFCYQNFRQKDLRAAILSGSGLDPSLHTLLLDNETAAKADFFKTAYGVAGSATEALLAISDVALFRHQTGLSEQDLYDLLALKSTDDGKQTGFSTTVKRSEHLPVASQTEVAASQVYGASFINNASSPAIAITVPADSSSGQQLTNVSASHFARLHKLIHLQHFLGLPFADVDTLVMSALRAEGQTKDFHFTANTLRAISVFRYLHRDFKVSAWQFATMLGALPVYSVGQALPALDTVLGAQAANGNDSNQTRVIFDDAEFDLDTDAGQATLAQMCYALKIDEQTARDFVATTQRFQQPAAKGAPAKLPKRSLTLFSALYRQVYLPRLLRLSPQAGAGLMSLLFIGNDDLLKQLAGAPTLLDKDDQPDILDVIMAAVNLIQ
;
A
#
# COMPACT_ATOMS: atom_id res chain seq x y z
N MET A 1 55.21 78.12 -21.99
CA MET A 1 55.39 77.26 -20.81
C MET A 1 54.98 78.07 -19.58
N ALA A 2 53.79 77.82 -19.06
CA ALA A 2 53.28 78.42 -17.84
C ALA A 2 52.41 77.36 -17.16
N LEU A 3 52.70 77.03 -15.91
CA LEU A 3 51.99 75.98 -15.17
C LEU A 3 50.62 76.52 -14.72
N PRO A 4 49.52 75.75 -14.88
CA PRO A 4 48.28 76.08 -14.20
C PRO A 4 48.49 75.89 -12.69
N SER A 5 48.25 76.96 -11.93
CA SER A 5 48.33 76.95 -10.47
C SER A 5 47.18 76.12 -9.87
N ALA A 6 47.44 74.84 -9.69
CA ALA A 6 46.58 73.94 -8.93
C ALA A 6 46.67 74.27 -7.43
N SER A 7 45.87 75.23 -7.00
CA SER A 7 45.58 75.48 -5.59
C SER A 7 44.84 74.27 -5.02
N LEU A 8 45.57 73.37 -4.38
CA LEU A 8 45.01 72.36 -3.48
C LEU A 8 44.38 73.09 -2.28
N GLU A 9 43.08 73.37 -2.35
CA GLU A 9 42.35 73.86 -1.20
C GLU A 9 42.39 72.82 -0.07
N LYS A 10 42.68 73.33 1.13
CA LYS A 10 43.03 72.51 2.28
C LYS A 10 41.76 72.24 3.09
N SER A 11 41.31 70.98 3.02
CA SER A 11 40.35 70.36 3.95
C SER A 11 39.05 71.13 4.19
N SER A 12 38.06 70.92 3.31
CA SER A 12 36.70 70.77 3.83
C SER A 12 36.68 69.50 4.69
N SER A 13 36.39 69.64 5.98
CA SER A 13 36.08 68.48 6.82
C SER A 13 34.93 67.70 6.17
N PRO A 14 34.96 66.36 6.14
CA PRO A 14 33.90 65.58 5.50
C PRO A 14 32.56 65.85 6.19
N THR A 15 31.74 66.69 5.58
CA THR A 15 30.38 67.00 6.03
C THR A 15 29.46 65.86 5.62
N TYR A 16 28.44 65.59 6.43
CA TYR A 16 27.48 64.52 6.18
C TYR A 16 26.90 64.60 4.76
N THR A 17 26.46 65.79 4.32
CA THR A 17 25.95 66.08 2.97
C THR A 17 26.97 65.85 1.84
N SER A 18 28.28 65.89 2.12
CA SER A 18 29.33 65.61 1.12
C SER A 18 29.72 64.14 1.04
N LEU A 19 29.44 63.36 2.09
CA LEU A 19 29.62 61.89 2.12
C LEU A 19 28.36 61.15 1.67
N PHE A 20 27.20 61.68 2.04
CA PHE A 20 25.88 61.17 1.73
C PHE A 20 25.10 62.31 1.06
N PRO A 21 25.06 62.37 -0.29
CA PRO A 21 24.34 63.41 -1.01
C PRO A 21 22.82 63.18 -0.89
N GLU A 22 22.27 63.51 0.27
CA GLU A 22 20.85 63.43 0.56
C GLU A 22 20.05 64.45 -0.25
N ASN A 23 18.97 63.99 -0.90
CA ASN A 23 17.96 64.90 -1.39
C ASN A 23 16.95 65.17 -0.25
N LEU A 24 17.22 66.20 0.55
CA LEU A 24 16.39 66.63 1.69
C LEU A 24 14.94 67.00 1.31
N ALA A 25 14.61 67.07 0.01
CA ALA A 25 13.22 67.22 -0.48
C ALA A 25 12.46 65.90 -0.62
N HIS A 26 13.11 64.74 -0.45
CA HIS A 26 12.49 63.41 -0.48
C HIS A 26 12.25 62.90 0.94
N THR A 27 11.24 63.46 1.61
CA THR A 27 10.70 62.90 2.85
C THR A 27 9.79 61.72 2.53
N THR A 28 10.04 60.57 3.14
CA THR A 28 9.18 59.38 3.00
C THR A 28 7.87 59.55 3.77
N SER A 29 6.80 58.90 3.30
CA SER A 29 5.52 58.89 4.03
C SER A 29 5.52 57.81 5.12
N ALA A 30 4.73 58.00 6.19
CA ALA A 30 4.59 56.99 7.23
C ALA A 30 4.05 55.68 6.64
N GLY A 31 4.79 54.58 6.82
CA GLY A 31 4.48 53.28 6.21
C GLY A 31 4.94 53.09 4.76
N ALA A 32 5.65 54.06 4.17
CA ALA A 32 6.30 53.87 2.88
C ALA A 32 7.43 52.82 2.96
N LEU A 33 7.69 52.12 1.85
CA LEU A 33 8.63 51.00 1.78
C LEU A 33 10.09 51.43 1.94
N ASP A 34 10.40 52.66 1.58
CA ASP A 34 11.70 53.33 1.76
C ASP A 34 11.86 53.96 3.15
N SER A 35 10.87 53.85 4.05
CA SER A 35 10.98 54.35 5.41
C SER A 35 11.98 53.54 6.25
N SER A 36 12.82 54.25 7.00
CA SER A 36 13.89 53.66 7.83
C SER A 36 13.40 52.83 9.03
N ASP A 37 12.12 52.98 9.39
CA ASP A 37 11.40 52.20 10.40
C ASP A 37 10.44 51.16 9.80
N GLY A 38 10.41 51.03 8.48
CA GLY A 38 9.52 50.13 7.74
C GLY A 38 9.92 48.65 7.77
N PRO A 39 9.05 47.75 7.29
CA PRO A 39 9.29 46.30 7.31
C PRO A 39 10.51 45.88 6.48
N LEU A 40 10.82 46.60 5.38
CA LEU A 40 12.00 46.32 4.55
C LEU A 40 13.31 46.70 5.27
N ALA A 41 13.33 47.83 5.98
CA ALA A 41 14.46 48.26 6.81
C ALA A 41 14.71 47.26 7.95
N TYR A 42 13.65 46.81 8.62
CA TYR A 42 13.73 45.76 9.64
C TYR A 42 14.27 44.44 9.09
N LEU A 43 13.79 43.99 7.93
CA LEU A 43 14.27 42.75 7.29
C LEU A 43 15.76 42.84 6.91
N SER A 44 16.21 43.99 6.40
CA SER A 44 17.60 44.24 6.06
C SER A 44 18.51 44.18 7.30
N ASP A 45 18.14 44.86 8.39
CA ASP A 45 18.90 44.81 9.66
C ASP A 45 18.90 43.39 10.26
N LEU A 46 17.77 42.69 10.22
CA LEU A 46 17.67 41.30 10.69
C LEU A 46 18.59 40.35 9.89
N TYR A 47 18.63 40.48 8.56
CA TYR A 47 19.52 39.70 7.70
C TYR A 47 21.00 39.99 7.99
N GLN A 48 21.37 41.27 8.13
CA GLN A 48 22.73 41.66 8.51
C GLN A 48 23.13 41.14 9.91
N ARG A 49 22.22 41.16 10.89
CA ARG A 49 22.45 40.58 12.22
C ARG A 49 22.63 39.07 12.15
N ALA A 50 21.81 38.37 11.37
CA ALA A 50 21.94 36.92 11.17
C ALA A 50 23.32 36.57 10.59
N ILE A 51 23.78 37.27 9.55
CA ILE A 51 25.12 37.08 8.99
C ILE A 51 26.23 37.35 10.04
N LYS A 52 26.10 38.42 10.83
CA LYS A 52 27.08 38.74 11.90
C LYS A 52 27.15 37.63 12.97
N LEU A 53 26.02 37.02 13.34
CA LEU A 53 25.99 35.87 14.25
C LEU A 53 26.68 34.64 13.64
N GLU A 54 26.54 34.40 12.33
CA GLU A 54 27.18 33.27 11.65
C GLU A 54 28.71 33.40 11.50
N ILE A 55 29.28 34.60 11.67
CA ILE A 55 30.73 34.80 11.80
C ILE A 55 31.25 34.24 13.14
N MET A 56 30.41 34.23 14.18
CA MET A 56 30.73 33.72 15.52
C MET A 56 30.37 32.23 15.71
N ALA A 57 29.78 31.60 14.69
CA ALA A 57 29.32 30.22 14.76
C ALA A 57 30.48 29.22 14.55
N ASP A 58 30.27 27.98 15.01
CA ASP A 58 31.26 26.91 14.86
C ASP A 58 31.34 26.39 13.40
N ASN A 59 32.28 25.48 13.15
CA ASN A 59 32.47 24.87 11.83
C ASN A 59 31.40 23.82 11.45
N LYS A 60 30.43 23.55 12.32
CA LYS A 60 29.29 22.64 12.07
C LYS A 60 28.01 23.41 11.73
N ALA A 61 27.96 24.71 11.99
CA ALA A 61 26.82 25.56 11.72
C ALA A 61 26.50 25.67 10.22
N ILE A 62 25.28 25.28 9.84
CA ILE A 62 24.79 25.41 8.47
C ILE A 62 24.33 26.87 8.25
N LYS A 63 25.10 27.62 7.45
CA LYS A 63 24.90 29.06 7.23
C LYS A 63 23.59 29.39 6.50
N LEU A 64 23.06 30.60 6.70
CA LEU A 64 21.77 31.06 6.18
C LEU A 64 21.77 31.08 4.66
N GLY A 65 22.84 31.56 4.03
CA GLY A 65 23.01 31.51 2.58
C GLY A 65 23.09 30.09 1.99
N VAL A 66 23.40 29.07 2.80
CA VAL A 66 23.34 27.65 2.39
C VAL A 66 21.93 27.08 2.58
N ARG A 67 21.27 27.42 3.68
CA ARG A 67 19.89 26.98 3.98
C ARG A 67 18.83 27.64 3.09
N ARG A 68 19.08 28.89 2.69
CA ARG A 68 18.14 29.80 2.03
C ARG A 68 18.86 30.77 1.07
N PRO A 69 19.55 30.27 0.02
CA PRO A 69 20.33 31.11 -0.89
C PRO A 69 19.52 32.27 -1.48
N ALA A 70 18.27 31.99 -1.89
CA ALA A 70 17.35 32.98 -2.45
C ALA A 70 16.99 34.17 -1.54
N LEU A 71 17.34 34.16 -0.24
CA LEU A 71 17.18 35.35 0.61
C LEU A 71 18.24 36.43 0.34
N GLY A 72 19.42 36.05 -0.16
CA GLY A 72 20.46 37.00 -0.53
C GLY A 72 20.14 37.77 -1.83
N ASP A 73 19.41 37.10 -2.73
CA ASP A 73 19.01 37.63 -4.05
C ASP A 73 17.60 38.26 -4.04
N LEU A 74 16.93 38.32 -2.88
CA LEU A 74 15.57 38.83 -2.76
C LEU A 74 15.52 40.35 -2.95
N LEU A 75 14.93 40.79 -4.05
CA LEU A 75 14.66 42.21 -4.29
C LEU A 75 13.61 42.73 -3.29
N LEU A 76 13.91 43.84 -2.63
CA LEU A 76 13.02 44.52 -1.70
C LEU A 76 12.25 45.62 -2.46
N ASP A 77 11.02 45.33 -2.87
CA ASP A 77 10.18 46.21 -3.69
C ASP A 77 8.69 46.14 -3.27
N GLU A 78 7.83 46.88 -3.98
CA GLU A 78 6.36 46.86 -3.77
C GLU A 78 5.77 45.45 -3.88
N THR A 79 6.31 44.63 -4.78
CA THR A 79 5.82 43.29 -5.07
C THR A 79 6.16 42.35 -3.93
N SER A 80 7.44 42.27 -3.53
CA SER A 80 7.88 41.37 -2.46
C SER A 80 7.35 41.77 -1.07
N ALA A 81 7.02 43.05 -0.86
CA ALA A 81 6.39 43.54 0.35
C ALA A 81 4.90 43.14 0.49
N HIS A 82 4.14 43.13 -0.62
CA HIS A 82 2.67 42.99 -0.58
C HIS A 82 2.11 41.72 -1.25
N GLN A 83 2.91 40.96 -2.00
CA GLN A 83 2.42 39.77 -2.70
C GLN A 83 2.01 38.67 -1.71
N THR A 84 0.75 38.28 -1.76
CA THR A 84 0.25 37.10 -1.04
C THR A 84 0.80 35.83 -1.69
N VAL A 85 1.58 35.06 -0.93
CA VAL A 85 2.18 33.79 -1.37
C VAL A 85 1.75 32.64 -0.48
N SER A 86 1.56 31.46 -1.08
CA SER A 86 1.26 30.24 -0.31
C SER A 86 2.48 29.80 0.48
N ALA A 87 2.34 29.68 1.80
CA ALA A 87 3.40 29.17 2.68
C ALA A 87 3.87 27.76 2.26
N LEU A 88 2.95 26.90 1.80
CA LEU A 88 3.29 25.57 1.29
C LEU A 88 4.16 25.65 0.02
N LYS A 89 3.87 26.59 -0.90
CA LYS A 89 4.70 26.79 -2.09
C LYS A 89 6.11 27.22 -1.69
N LEU A 90 6.24 28.18 -0.76
CA LEU A 90 7.55 28.59 -0.26
C LEU A 90 8.32 27.40 0.34
N VAL A 91 7.68 26.56 1.15
CA VAL A 91 8.32 25.36 1.73
C VAL A 91 8.80 24.40 0.63
N ILE A 92 7.98 24.15 -0.39
CA ILE A 92 8.36 23.30 -1.53
C ILE A 92 9.55 23.90 -2.28
N ASP A 93 9.53 25.19 -2.61
CA ASP A 93 10.61 25.87 -3.34
C ASP A 93 11.93 25.85 -2.53
N ILE A 94 11.84 25.99 -1.20
CA ILE A 94 12.98 25.90 -0.27
C ILE A 94 13.59 24.48 -0.25
N LEU A 95 12.77 23.44 -0.20
CA LEU A 95 13.23 22.04 -0.16
C LEU A 95 13.70 21.55 -1.54
N ALA A 96 13.14 22.09 -2.62
CA ALA A 96 13.50 21.73 -3.99
C ALA A 96 14.94 22.13 -4.34
N HIS A 97 15.44 23.26 -3.84
CA HIS A 97 16.81 23.71 -4.14
C HIS A 97 17.92 22.73 -3.69
N PRO A 98 18.03 22.33 -2.41
CA PRO A 98 19.04 21.33 -2.00
C PRO A 98 18.78 19.96 -2.63
N ALA A 99 17.53 19.57 -2.88
CA ALA A 99 17.22 18.33 -3.58
C ALA A 99 17.70 18.34 -5.04
N GLN A 100 17.56 19.46 -5.75
CA GLN A 100 18.09 19.63 -7.12
C GLN A 100 19.62 19.65 -7.12
N MET A 101 20.28 20.21 -6.11
CA MET A 101 21.74 20.13 -5.94
C MET A 101 22.22 18.68 -5.77
N LEU A 102 21.47 17.84 -5.05
CA LEU A 102 21.75 16.39 -4.94
C LEU A 102 21.43 15.61 -6.22
N ALA A 103 20.40 16.01 -6.98
CA ALA A 103 20.07 15.43 -8.28
C ALA A 103 21.07 15.83 -9.40
N GLY A 104 21.87 16.87 -9.18
CA GLY A 104 22.85 17.38 -10.12
C GLY A 104 22.20 17.89 -11.42
N ILE A 105 22.62 17.34 -12.56
CA ILE A 105 22.10 17.70 -13.88
C ILE A 105 20.72 17.09 -14.19
N THR A 106 20.27 16.09 -13.43
CA THR A 106 18.98 15.45 -13.65
C THR A 106 17.85 16.38 -13.17
N PRO A 107 16.81 16.66 -13.97
CA PRO A 107 15.66 17.43 -13.51
C PRO A 107 15.04 16.80 -12.26
N LEU A 108 14.84 17.58 -11.20
CA LEU A 108 14.37 17.07 -9.90
C LEU A 108 13.15 16.13 -9.98
N PRO A 109 12.09 16.38 -10.78
CA PRO A 109 10.96 15.45 -10.89
C PRO A 109 11.36 14.05 -11.38
N ASN A 110 12.37 13.95 -12.26
CA ASN A 110 12.85 12.67 -12.78
C ASN A 110 13.72 11.94 -11.74
N ALA A 111 14.52 12.68 -10.97
CA ALA A 111 15.32 12.11 -9.88
C ALA A 111 14.42 11.59 -8.74
N ILE A 112 13.38 12.35 -8.37
CA ILE A 112 12.36 11.94 -7.41
C ILE A 112 11.57 10.73 -7.90
N ALA A 113 11.20 10.70 -9.18
CA ALA A 113 10.51 9.55 -9.78
C ALA A 113 11.38 8.30 -9.90
N ALA A 114 12.71 8.42 -9.90
CA ALA A 114 13.63 7.28 -9.96
C ALA A 114 14.09 6.77 -8.58
N SER A 115 13.89 7.56 -7.52
CA SER A 115 14.25 7.17 -6.14
C SER A 115 13.17 6.26 -5.53
N GLY A 116 13.59 5.24 -4.80
CA GLY A 116 12.70 4.37 -4.03
C GLY A 116 13.21 4.13 -2.61
N SER A 117 14.02 5.03 -2.05
CA SER A 117 14.72 4.76 -0.77
C SER A 117 13.88 5.02 0.49
N HIS A 118 12.69 5.61 0.35
CA HIS A 118 11.78 5.99 1.44
C HIS A 118 10.34 5.73 1.00
N ALA A 119 9.43 5.33 1.89
CA ALA A 119 8.09 4.83 1.53
C ALA A 119 7.21 5.79 0.68
N THR A 120 7.48 7.10 0.76
CA THR A 120 6.79 8.16 0.00
C THR A 120 7.34 8.38 -1.41
N LEU A 121 8.35 7.61 -1.81
CA LEU A 121 8.99 7.61 -3.12
C LEU A 121 8.86 6.20 -3.72
N PRO A 122 8.89 5.99 -5.04
CA PRO A 122 9.00 7.01 -6.09
C PRO A 122 7.75 7.89 -6.19
N PHE A 123 7.94 9.12 -6.70
CA PHE A 123 6.84 10.05 -6.94
C PHE A 123 6.93 10.63 -8.36
N HIS A 124 6.07 10.15 -9.26
CA HIS A 124 6.02 10.59 -10.65
C HIS A 124 5.01 11.73 -10.86
N LEU A 125 5.47 12.98 -10.77
CA LEU A 125 4.63 14.20 -10.76
C LEU A 125 3.55 14.24 -11.86
N ALA A 126 3.90 14.03 -13.13
CA ALA A 126 2.96 14.11 -14.24
C ALA A 126 1.86 13.03 -14.18
N PHE A 127 2.16 11.88 -13.57
CA PHE A 127 1.18 10.80 -13.40
C PHE A 127 0.23 11.12 -12.24
N GLN A 128 0.74 11.70 -11.15
CA GLN A 128 -0.09 12.18 -10.04
C GLN A 128 -1.00 13.34 -10.47
N GLN A 129 -0.54 14.23 -11.34
CA GLN A 129 -1.38 15.27 -11.96
C GLN A 129 -2.50 14.67 -12.81
N MET A 130 -2.20 13.70 -13.69
CA MET A 130 -3.20 12.97 -14.47
C MET A 130 -4.23 12.29 -13.57
N ARG A 131 -3.79 11.58 -12.54
CA ARG A 131 -4.67 10.96 -11.53
C ARG A 131 -5.56 11.99 -10.83
N ALA A 132 -5.01 13.10 -10.35
CA ALA A 132 -5.79 14.13 -9.66
C ALA A 132 -6.88 14.75 -10.55
N VAL A 133 -6.60 14.95 -11.84
CA VAL A 133 -7.60 15.43 -12.81
C VAL A 133 -8.70 14.38 -13.05
N LEU A 134 -8.34 13.09 -13.18
CA LEU A 134 -9.31 12.00 -13.35
C LEU A 134 -10.18 11.81 -12.09
N GLU A 135 -9.57 11.83 -10.90
CA GLU A 135 -10.25 11.76 -9.61
C GLU A 135 -11.21 12.95 -9.42
N GLN A 136 -10.83 14.18 -9.82
CA GLN A 136 -11.73 15.35 -9.83
C GLN A 136 -12.93 15.18 -10.78
N LYS A 137 -12.79 14.39 -11.86
CA LYS A 137 -13.90 14.05 -12.78
C LYS A 137 -14.73 12.84 -12.31
N GLY A 138 -14.33 12.15 -11.24
CA GLY A 138 -14.98 10.93 -10.76
C GLY A 138 -14.67 9.67 -11.58
N ILE A 139 -13.69 9.72 -12.48
CA ILE A 139 -13.36 8.65 -13.45
C ILE A 139 -12.02 8.03 -13.05
N THR A 140 -11.83 6.71 -13.19
CA THR A 140 -10.48 6.10 -13.06
C THR A 140 -9.75 5.99 -14.39
N LEU A 141 -8.44 5.81 -14.34
CA LEU A 141 -7.65 5.37 -15.49
C LEU A 141 -8.15 4.01 -16.05
N PHE A 142 -8.67 3.12 -15.19
CA PHE A 142 -9.33 1.88 -15.62
C PHE A 142 -10.56 2.17 -16.47
N ASP A 143 -11.47 3.05 -16.01
CA ASP A 143 -12.70 3.38 -16.73
C ASP A 143 -12.39 3.99 -18.11
N VAL A 144 -11.37 4.85 -18.21
CA VAL A 144 -10.91 5.43 -19.49
C VAL A 144 -10.43 4.34 -20.46
N HIS A 145 -9.55 3.44 -20.02
CA HIS A 145 -9.05 2.36 -20.88
C HIS A 145 -10.14 1.33 -21.22
N LYS A 146 -11.02 1.01 -20.26
CA LYS A 146 -12.15 0.09 -20.42
C LYS A 146 -13.13 0.59 -21.50
N LEU A 147 -13.56 1.85 -21.40
CA LEU A 147 -14.51 2.46 -22.34
C LEU A 147 -13.90 2.78 -23.71
N ALA A 148 -12.57 2.85 -23.82
CA ALA A 148 -11.86 3.00 -25.09
C ALA A 148 -11.65 1.67 -25.85
N SER A 149 -11.89 0.51 -25.20
CA SER A 149 -11.77 -0.79 -25.86
C SER A 149 -12.94 -1.06 -26.79
N TYR A 150 -12.65 -1.49 -28.02
CA TYR A 150 -13.66 -1.81 -29.04
C TYR A 150 -14.57 -2.98 -28.62
N ASP A 151 -14.03 -3.93 -27.85
CA ASP A 151 -14.72 -5.16 -27.47
C ASP A 151 -15.49 -5.03 -26.14
N TYR A 152 -15.59 -3.82 -25.56
CA TYR A 152 -16.40 -3.54 -24.38
C TYR A 152 -17.91 -3.49 -24.73
N PRO A 153 -18.81 -4.09 -23.91
CA PRO A 153 -18.55 -4.74 -22.63
C PRO A 153 -18.15 -6.22 -22.76
N ASN A 154 -17.22 -6.64 -21.89
CA ASN A 154 -16.59 -7.96 -21.93
C ASN A 154 -17.52 -9.14 -21.57
N PHE A 155 -18.71 -8.90 -21.00
CA PHE A 155 -19.68 -9.97 -20.73
C PHE A 155 -20.50 -10.37 -21.97
N CYS A 156 -20.52 -9.55 -23.02
CA CYS A 156 -21.19 -9.85 -24.28
C CYS A 156 -20.31 -10.74 -25.18
N TYR A 157 -20.91 -11.41 -26.18
CA TYR A 157 -20.20 -12.10 -27.27
C TYR A 157 -19.11 -13.12 -26.86
N GLN A 158 -19.15 -13.65 -25.63
CA GLN A 158 -18.11 -14.50 -25.04
C GLN A 158 -16.76 -13.79 -24.80
N ASN A 159 -16.74 -12.45 -24.82
CA ASN A 159 -15.56 -11.59 -24.68
C ASN A 159 -14.96 -11.52 -23.26
N PHE A 160 -15.27 -12.47 -22.38
CA PHE A 160 -14.90 -12.43 -20.95
C PHE A 160 -13.41 -12.19 -20.74
N ARG A 161 -12.60 -12.80 -21.62
CA ARG A 161 -11.19 -12.52 -21.82
C ARG A 161 -11.01 -11.44 -22.89
N GLN A 162 -10.29 -10.39 -22.55
CA GLN A 162 -9.57 -9.55 -23.51
C GLN A 162 -8.18 -9.21 -22.98
N LYS A 163 -7.18 -9.27 -23.85
CA LYS A 163 -5.83 -8.77 -23.55
C LYS A 163 -5.85 -7.28 -23.20
N ASP A 164 -6.63 -6.50 -23.95
CA ASP A 164 -6.80 -5.07 -23.75
C ASP A 164 -7.51 -4.76 -22.43
N LEU A 165 -8.54 -5.52 -22.04
CA LEU A 165 -9.15 -5.39 -20.71
C LEU A 165 -8.16 -5.75 -19.60
N ARG A 166 -7.39 -6.84 -19.73
CA ARG A 166 -6.40 -7.21 -18.70
C ARG A 166 -5.30 -6.14 -18.56
N ALA A 167 -4.87 -5.52 -19.66
CA ALA A 167 -3.96 -4.38 -19.66
C ALA A 167 -4.61 -3.10 -19.07
N ALA A 168 -5.89 -2.86 -19.36
CA ALA A 168 -6.68 -1.79 -18.76
C ALA A 168 -6.80 -1.98 -17.24
N ILE A 169 -7.07 -3.20 -16.76
CA ILE A 169 -7.11 -3.51 -15.32
C ILE A 169 -5.72 -3.23 -14.71
N LEU A 170 -4.63 -3.78 -15.27
CA LEU A 170 -3.27 -3.60 -14.74
C LEU A 170 -2.86 -2.12 -14.62
N SER A 171 -3.06 -1.33 -15.68
CA SER A 171 -2.84 0.13 -15.65
C SER A 171 -3.83 0.86 -14.73
N GLY A 172 -5.03 0.30 -14.56
CA GLY A 172 -6.06 0.70 -13.60
C GLY A 172 -5.64 0.66 -12.13
N SER A 173 -4.54 -0.03 -11.80
CA SER A 173 -3.94 0.00 -10.45
C SER A 173 -3.73 1.41 -9.92
N GLY A 174 -3.48 2.40 -10.78
CA GLY A 174 -3.13 3.77 -10.39
C GLY A 174 -1.78 3.87 -9.68
N LEU A 175 -0.96 2.81 -9.72
CA LEU A 175 0.45 2.81 -9.35
C LEU A 175 1.20 3.66 -10.38
N ASP A 176 2.14 4.49 -9.95
CA ASP A 176 3.01 5.18 -10.90
C ASP A 176 3.98 4.20 -11.57
N PRO A 177 4.54 4.53 -12.75
CA PRO A 177 5.38 3.61 -13.52
C PRO A 177 6.62 3.12 -12.76
N SER A 178 7.18 3.96 -11.88
CA SER A 178 8.36 3.61 -11.09
C SER A 178 8.02 2.68 -9.94
N LEU A 179 6.92 2.93 -9.22
CA LEU A 179 6.42 2.01 -8.19
C LEU A 179 6.00 0.66 -8.79
N HIS A 180 5.36 0.66 -9.96
CA HIS A 180 5.07 -0.56 -10.70
C HIS A 180 6.36 -1.35 -11.02
N THR A 181 7.43 -0.66 -11.42
CA THR A 181 8.75 -1.27 -11.68
C THR A 181 9.40 -1.81 -10.40
N LEU A 182 9.36 -1.05 -9.30
CA LEU A 182 9.86 -1.43 -7.98
C LEU A 182 9.18 -2.69 -7.46
N LEU A 183 7.85 -2.77 -7.56
CA LEU A 183 7.10 -3.95 -7.13
C LEU A 183 7.43 -5.19 -7.98
N LEU A 184 7.68 -5.04 -9.28
CA LEU A 184 8.01 -6.17 -10.18
C LEU A 184 9.49 -6.57 -10.23
N ASP A 185 10.44 -5.75 -9.73
CA ASP A 185 11.86 -6.13 -9.74
C ASP A 185 12.13 -7.25 -8.73
N ASN A 186 12.20 -8.49 -9.20
CA ASN A 186 12.41 -9.67 -8.36
C ASN A 186 13.90 -10.03 -8.18
N GLU A 187 14.81 -9.28 -8.82
CA GLU A 187 16.26 -9.52 -8.77
C GLU A 187 17.02 -8.49 -7.93
N THR A 188 16.37 -7.42 -7.42
CA THR A 188 17.06 -6.33 -6.69
C THR A 188 17.91 -6.82 -5.53
N ALA A 189 17.43 -7.82 -4.78
CA ALA A 189 18.10 -8.35 -3.59
C ALA A 189 19.50 -8.96 -3.87
N ALA A 190 19.77 -9.34 -5.13
CA ALA A 190 21.06 -9.90 -5.54
C ALA A 190 22.07 -8.83 -5.99
N LYS A 191 21.64 -7.57 -6.15
CA LYS A 191 22.48 -6.46 -6.60
C LYS A 191 23.37 -5.98 -5.45
N ALA A 192 24.67 -5.78 -5.71
CA ALA A 192 25.63 -5.42 -4.67
C ALA A 192 25.35 -4.06 -4.00
N ASP A 193 24.63 -3.17 -4.68
CA ASP A 193 24.20 -1.85 -4.23
C ASP A 193 22.75 -1.82 -3.69
N PHE A 194 22.09 -2.98 -3.53
CA PHE A 194 20.68 -3.09 -3.13
C PHE A 194 20.30 -2.17 -1.96
N PHE A 195 21.00 -2.24 -0.83
CA PHE A 195 20.69 -1.45 0.35
C PHE A 195 20.91 0.06 0.17
N LYS A 196 21.85 0.45 -0.72
CA LYS A 196 22.08 1.85 -1.05
C LYS A 196 20.90 2.40 -1.86
N THR A 197 20.40 1.62 -2.81
CA THR A 197 19.31 2.02 -3.71
C THR A 197 17.94 1.94 -3.02
N ALA A 198 17.66 0.86 -2.28
CA ALA A 198 16.38 0.61 -1.63
C ALA A 198 16.21 1.27 -0.25
N TYR A 199 17.31 1.62 0.44
CA TYR A 199 17.29 2.14 1.83
C TYR A 199 18.28 3.28 2.10
N GLY A 200 19.01 3.78 1.09
CA GLY A 200 20.01 4.84 1.28
C GLY A 200 21.28 4.41 2.06
N VAL A 201 21.43 3.14 2.41
CA VAL A 201 22.56 2.66 3.24
C VAL A 201 23.74 2.24 2.37
N ALA A 202 24.84 3.00 2.46
CA ALA A 202 26.09 2.69 1.78
C ALA A 202 26.95 1.68 2.57
N GLY A 203 27.82 0.96 1.86
CA GLY A 203 28.70 -0.07 2.40
C GLY A 203 28.77 -1.28 1.45
N SER A 204 29.51 -2.33 1.82
CA SER A 204 29.29 -3.65 1.21
C SER A 204 27.93 -4.23 1.62
N ALA A 205 27.41 -5.20 0.88
CA ALA A 205 26.11 -5.81 1.17
C ALA A 205 26.00 -6.37 2.61
N THR A 206 27.09 -6.90 3.17
CA THR A 206 27.13 -7.42 4.55
C THR A 206 27.12 -6.31 5.60
N GLU A 207 27.92 -5.25 5.40
CA GLU A 207 27.96 -4.09 6.31
C GLU A 207 26.63 -3.33 6.29
N ALA A 208 26.06 -3.14 5.10
CA ALA A 208 24.78 -2.46 4.93
C ALA A 208 23.61 -3.27 5.52
N LEU A 209 23.60 -4.60 5.35
CA LEU A 209 22.64 -5.49 6.02
C LEU A 209 22.74 -5.39 7.55
N LEU A 210 23.95 -5.38 8.11
CA LEU A 210 24.16 -5.23 9.55
C LEU A 210 23.66 -3.86 10.04
N ALA A 211 24.00 -2.79 9.32
CA ALA A 211 23.58 -1.44 9.69
C ALA A 211 22.05 -1.26 9.64
N ILE A 212 21.39 -1.66 8.55
CA ILE A 212 19.93 -1.52 8.37
C ILE A 212 19.11 -2.49 9.24
N SER A 213 19.77 -3.44 9.92
CA SER A 213 19.12 -4.28 10.93
C SER A 213 18.87 -3.53 12.24
N ASP A 214 19.52 -2.38 12.48
CA ASP A 214 19.17 -1.50 13.59
C ASP A 214 17.77 -0.89 13.39
N VAL A 215 16.90 -1.08 14.39
CA VAL A 215 15.49 -0.66 14.31
C VAL A 215 15.34 0.86 14.17
N ALA A 216 16.21 1.65 14.80
CA ALA A 216 16.14 3.10 14.70
C ALA A 216 16.57 3.58 13.30
N LEU A 217 17.64 3.00 12.74
CA LEU A 217 18.04 3.31 11.36
C LEU A 217 16.99 2.83 10.35
N PHE A 218 16.46 1.62 10.49
CA PHE A 218 15.43 1.08 9.60
C PHE A 218 14.19 1.97 9.56
N ARG A 219 13.67 2.37 10.73
CA ARG A 219 12.53 3.30 10.84
C ARG A 219 12.84 4.66 10.24
N HIS A 220 14.04 5.21 10.48
CA HIS A 220 14.44 6.49 9.91
C HIS A 220 14.50 6.45 8.37
N GLN A 221 15.08 5.41 7.77
CA GLN A 221 15.19 5.31 6.31
C GLN A 221 13.84 5.03 5.64
N THR A 222 12.97 4.24 6.28
CA THR A 222 11.65 3.88 5.72
C THR A 222 10.56 4.91 5.98
N GLY A 223 10.69 5.73 7.01
CA GLY A 223 9.67 6.68 7.48
C GLY A 223 8.66 6.07 8.46
N LEU A 224 8.86 4.83 8.92
CA LEU A 224 7.90 4.11 9.76
C LEU A 224 7.90 4.60 11.23
N SER A 225 6.71 4.78 11.79
CA SER A 225 6.57 4.92 13.24
C SER A 225 6.86 3.59 13.96
N GLU A 226 6.85 3.62 15.30
CA GLU A 226 7.09 2.42 16.10
C GLU A 226 5.95 1.41 15.97
N GLN A 227 4.73 1.94 15.98
CA GLN A 227 3.52 1.14 15.80
C GLN A 227 3.46 0.56 14.38
N ASP A 228 3.83 1.33 13.36
CA ASP A 228 3.90 0.83 11.98
C ASP A 228 4.88 -0.35 11.84
N LEU A 229 6.03 -0.29 12.51
CA LEU A 229 6.99 -1.41 12.53
C LEU A 229 6.41 -2.65 13.22
N TYR A 230 5.74 -2.47 14.36
CA TYR A 230 5.13 -3.59 15.09
C TYR A 230 3.97 -4.21 14.29
N ASP A 231 3.15 -3.40 13.64
CA ASP A 231 2.05 -3.87 12.77
C ASP A 231 2.57 -4.55 11.50
N LEU A 232 3.65 -4.03 10.89
CA LEU A 232 4.35 -4.63 9.74
C LEU A 232 4.92 -6.02 10.05
N LEU A 233 5.42 -6.23 11.27
CA LEU A 233 5.95 -7.53 11.71
C LEU A 233 4.88 -8.42 12.38
N ALA A 234 3.65 -7.93 12.51
CA ALA A 234 2.58 -8.54 13.32
C ALA A 234 3.05 -8.91 14.75
N LEU A 235 3.80 -8.01 15.39
CA LEU A 235 4.37 -8.15 16.74
C LEU A 235 3.75 -7.18 17.74
N LYS A 236 3.93 -7.48 19.03
CA LYS A 236 3.72 -6.58 20.16
C LYS A 236 4.84 -6.75 21.18
N SER A 237 5.18 -5.69 21.90
CA SER A 237 6.04 -5.77 23.09
C SER A 237 5.34 -6.61 24.18
N THR A 238 6.13 -7.30 25.02
CA THR A 238 5.66 -8.03 26.20
C THR A 238 6.13 -7.33 27.47
N ASP A 239 5.19 -6.82 28.27
CA ASP A 239 5.45 -6.07 29.50
C ASP A 239 5.77 -6.97 30.72
N ASP A 240 6.55 -8.04 30.52
CA ASP A 240 6.85 -9.04 31.55
C ASP A 240 7.96 -8.59 32.55
N GLY A 241 8.28 -7.30 32.58
CA GLY A 241 9.19 -6.67 33.55
C GLY A 241 10.66 -7.11 33.48
N LYS A 242 11.06 -7.91 32.47
CA LYS A 242 12.42 -8.46 32.31
C LYS A 242 12.86 -8.44 30.84
N GLN A 243 13.43 -7.30 30.42
CA GLN A 243 13.72 -6.95 29.03
C GLN A 243 12.46 -6.90 28.14
N THR A 244 12.46 -6.06 27.12
CA THR A 244 11.35 -5.96 26.17
C THR A 244 11.40 -7.15 25.21
N GLY A 245 10.74 -8.24 25.60
CA GLY A 245 10.42 -9.34 24.69
C GLY A 245 9.38 -8.92 23.66
N PHE A 246 9.30 -9.68 22.58
CA PHE A 246 8.30 -9.49 21.53
C PHE A 246 7.54 -10.79 21.28
N SER A 247 6.24 -10.67 21.05
CA SER A 247 5.36 -11.81 20.73
C SER A 247 4.47 -11.47 19.54
N THR A 248 4.03 -12.50 18.82
CA THR A 248 3.11 -12.30 17.69
C THR A 248 1.74 -11.79 18.17
N THR A 249 1.11 -10.95 17.36
CA THR A 249 -0.29 -10.51 17.55
C THR A 249 -1.28 -11.38 16.79
N VAL A 250 -0.79 -12.38 16.03
CA VAL A 250 -1.62 -13.26 15.21
C VAL A 250 -2.49 -14.15 16.10
N LYS A 251 -3.79 -14.18 15.79
CA LYS A 251 -4.80 -15.05 16.41
C LYS A 251 -5.45 -15.92 15.34
N ARG A 252 -5.85 -17.14 15.70
CA ARG A 252 -6.59 -18.07 14.83
C ARG A 252 -8.06 -18.14 15.29
N SER A 253 -8.96 -18.35 14.34
CA SER A 253 -10.35 -18.70 14.60
C SER A 253 -10.48 -19.95 15.49
N GLU A 254 -11.36 -19.87 16.48
CA GLU A 254 -11.73 -21.00 17.35
C GLU A 254 -12.70 -22.00 16.70
N HIS A 255 -13.09 -21.77 15.43
CA HIS A 255 -13.98 -22.66 14.65
C HIS A 255 -13.23 -23.78 13.92
N LEU A 256 -11.90 -23.74 13.91
CA LEU A 256 -11.05 -24.76 13.31
C LEU A 256 -10.61 -25.80 14.37
N PRO A 257 -10.68 -27.12 14.06
CA PRO A 257 -10.22 -28.14 14.97
C PRO A 257 -8.75 -28.01 15.37
N VAL A 258 -8.45 -28.51 16.56
CA VAL A 258 -7.08 -28.71 17.08
C VAL A 258 -6.35 -29.78 16.25
N ALA A 259 -7.05 -30.78 15.73
CA ALA A 259 -6.45 -31.84 14.91
C ALA A 259 -6.03 -31.36 13.50
N SER A 260 -6.64 -30.31 12.96
CA SER A 260 -6.33 -29.72 11.65
C SER A 260 -5.18 -28.71 11.72
N GLN A 261 -4.19 -28.96 12.59
CA GLN A 261 -3.03 -28.09 12.81
C GLN A 261 -1.88 -28.46 11.88
N THR A 262 -1.73 -27.72 10.79
CA THR A 262 -0.46 -27.66 10.03
C THR A 262 0.43 -26.50 10.48
N GLU A 263 -0.16 -25.37 10.91
CA GLU A 263 0.57 -24.18 11.32
C GLU A 263 -0.04 -23.54 12.58
N VAL A 264 0.84 -23.10 13.50
CA VAL A 264 0.48 -22.36 14.72
C VAL A 264 0.34 -20.88 14.38
N ALA A 265 -0.55 -20.15 15.05
CA ALA A 265 -0.70 -18.70 14.90
C ALA A 265 0.65 -17.98 15.13
N ALA A 266 1.21 -17.41 14.06
CA ALA A 266 2.53 -16.79 14.04
C ALA A 266 2.66 -15.77 12.89
N SER A 267 3.58 -14.82 13.00
CA SER A 267 3.71 -13.70 12.05
C SER A 267 4.04 -14.14 10.62
N GLN A 268 4.75 -15.25 10.42
CA GLN A 268 4.98 -15.83 9.08
C GLN A 268 3.73 -16.48 8.46
N VAL A 269 2.73 -16.82 9.26
CA VAL A 269 1.49 -17.47 8.79
C VAL A 269 0.47 -16.43 8.30
N TYR A 270 0.40 -15.29 8.99
CA TYR A 270 -0.55 -14.23 8.68
C TYR A 270 -0.06 -12.85 9.16
N GLY A 271 -0.42 -11.78 8.45
CA GLY A 271 -0.17 -10.40 8.83
C GLY A 271 1.22 -9.89 8.45
N ALA A 272 2.21 -10.77 8.48
CA ALA A 272 3.56 -10.56 7.98
C ALA A 272 4.05 -11.76 7.13
N SER A 273 3.13 -12.48 6.48
CA SER A 273 3.43 -13.72 5.79
C SER A 273 4.30 -13.50 4.54
N PHE A 274 4.03 -12.46 3.76
CA PHE A 274 4.79 -12.10 2.56
C PHE A 274 6.26 -11.81 2.89
N ILE A 275 6.53 -10.90 3.84
CA ILE A 275 7.91 -10.50 4.15
C ILE A 275 8.76 -11.70 4.62
N ASN A 276 8.15 -12.61 5.37
CA ASN A 276 8.72 -13.86 5.88
C ASN A 276 8.70 -15.02 4.87
N ASN A 277 8.28 -14.83 3.61
CA ASN A 277 8.16 -15.90 2.61
C ASN A 277 7.29 -17.09 3.06
N ALA A 278 6.27 -16.83 3.88
CA ALA A 278 5.50 -17.82 4.64
C ALA A 278 6.35 -18.88 5.38
N SER A 279 7.57 -18.52 5.80
CA SER A 279 8.59 -19.43 6.31
C SER A 279 9.03 -19.08 7.73
N SER A 280 9.45 -20.10 8.49
CA SER A 280 10.00 -19.96 9.85
C SER A 280 11.54 -20.02 9.83
N PRO A 281 12.26 -19.28 10.68
CA PRO A 281 11.75 -18.32 11.67
C PRO A 281 11.38 -16.97 11.05
N ALA A 282 10.35 -16.32 11.60
CA ALA A 282 9.97 -14.97 11.20
C ALA A 282 10.97 -13.92 11.68
N ILE A 283 11.00 -12.77 10.99
CA ILE A 283 11.67 -11.54 11.43
C ILE A 283 11.17 -11.17 12.83
N ALA A 284 12.11 -10.98 13.76
CA ALA A 284 11.82 -10.66 15.15
C ALA A 284 12.69 -9.50 15.64
N ILE A 285 12.19 -8.73 16.61
CA ILE A 285 12.97 -7.68 17.28
C ILE A 285 13.62 -8.27 18.53
N THR A 286 14.89 -7.99 18.75
CA THR A 286 15.60 -8.29 20.00
C THR A 286 16.28 -7.04 20.56
N VAL A 287 16.51 -7.03 21.87
CA VAL A 287 17.39 -6.05 22.53
C VAL A 287 18.71 -6.76 22.85
N PRO A 288 19.86 -6.31 22.31
CA PRO A 288 21.16 -6.85 22.71
C PRO A 288 21.41 -6.71 24.21
N ALA A 289 22.17 -7.64 24.79
CA ALA A 289 22.49 -7.58 26.22
C ALA A 289 23.38 -6.37 26.61
N ASP A 290 24.12 -5.83 25.64
CA ASP A 290 24.96 -4.64 25.82
C ASP A 290 24.10 -3.38 25.75
N SER A 291 23.99 -2.67 26.88
CA SER A 291 23.09 -1.51 27.07
C SER A 291 23.45 -0.24 26.25
N SER A 292 24.46 -0.30 25.38
CA SER A 292 24.78 0.71 24.38
C SER A 292 24.10 0.49 23.02
N SER A 293 23.58 -0.71 22.77
CA SER A 293 23.10 -1.13 21.45
C SER A 293 21.57 -1.08 21.37
N GLY A 294 21.05 -0.45 20.31
CA GLY A 294 19.61 -0.32 20.06
C GLY A 294 18.93 -1.66 19.73
N GLN A 295 17.59 -1.65 19.67
CA GLN A 295 16.80 -2.79 19.18
C GLN A 295 17.29 -3.23 17.79
N GLN A 296 17.42 -4.54 17.58
CA GLN A 296 17.88 -5.13 16.32
C GLN A 296 16.81 -6.04 15.71
N LEU A 297 16.68 -5.98 14.38
CA LEU A 297 15.97 -6.98 13.59
C LEU A 297 16.82 -8.24 13.47
N THR A 298 16.19 -9.38 13.70
CA THR A 298 16.80 -10.72 13.65
C THR A 298 16.03 -11.61 12.68
N ASN A 299 16.64 -12.73 12.26
CA ASN A 299 16.14 -13.61 11.18
C ASN A 299 16.00 -12.91 9.81
N VAL A 300 16.71 -11.81 9.61
CA VAL A 300 16.70 -11.00 8.38
C VAL A 300 17.74 -11.46 7.35
N SER A 301 17.49 -11.13 6.09
CA SER A 301 18.42 -11.28 4.97
C SER A 301 18.08 -10.25 3.88
N ALA A 302 18.92 -10.12 2.84
CA ALA A 302 18.62 -9.24 1.70
C ALA A 302 17.25 -9.53 1.07
N SER A 303 16.82 -10.79 0.99
CA SER A 303 15.50 -11.16 0.47
C SER A 303 14.35 -10.73 1.39
N HIS A 304 14.55 -10.75 2.72
CA HIS A 304 13.58 -10.18 3.67
C HIS A 304 13.44 -8.67 3.47
N PHE A 305 14.56 -7.96 3.38
CA PHE A 305 14.57 -6.53 3.11
C PHE A 305 13.97 -6.18 1.73
N ALA A 306 14.17 -6.98 0.68
CA ALA A 306 13.51 -6.74 -0.60
C ALA A 306 11.97 -6.89 -0.53
N ARG A 307 11.45 -7.82 0.29
CA ARG A 307 10.00 -7.98 0.50
C ARG A 307 9.43 -6.92 1.45
N LEU A 308 10.16 -6.55 2.51
CA LEU A 308 9.84 -5.39 3.36
C LEU A 308 9.71 -4.12 2.51
N HIS A 309 10.70 -3.86 1.65
CA HIS A 309 10.74 -2.72 0.74
C HIS A 309 9.47 -2.63 -0.11
N LYS A 310 9.12 -3.70 -0.83
CA LYS A 310 7.90 -3.78 -1.64
C LYS A 310 6.62 -3.62 -0.82
N LEU A 311 6.50 -4.29 0.33
CA LEU A 311 5.29 -4.25 1.15
C LEU A 311 5.06 -2.86 1.77
N ILE A 312 6.12 -2.18 2.24
CA ILE A 312 6.07 -0.81 2.76
C ILE A 312 5.59 0.17 1.69
N HIS A 313 6.13 0.08 0.48
CA HIS A 313 5.73 0.97 -0.62
C HIS A 313 4.28 0.72 -1.06
N LEU A 314 3.86 -0.55 -1.15
CA LEU A 314 2.48 -0.90 -1.47
C LEU A 314 1.52 -0.48 -0.35
N GLN A 315 1.91 -0.61 0.91
CA GLN A 315 1.10 -0.19 2.05
C GLN A 315 0.91 1.32 2.08
N HIS A 316 1.98 2.10 1.88
CA HIS A 316 1.92 3.55 1.78
C HIS A 316 0.98 3.98 0.63
N PHE A 317 1.08 3.33 -0.52
CA PHE A 317 0.24 3.59 -1.69
C PHE A 317 -1.25 3.25 -1.48
N LEU A 318 -1.55 2.15 -0.78
CA LEU A 318 -2.93 1.70 -0.54
C LEU A 318 -3.59 2.40 0.67
N GLY A 319 -2.82 2.89 1.63
CA GLY A 319 -3.33 3.50 2.86
C GLY A 319 -4.06 2.51 3.78
N LEU A 320 -3.73 1.22 3.70
CA LEU A 320 -4.36 0.14 4.48
C LEU A 320 -3.44 -0.35 5.63
N PRO A 321 -3.98 -1.06 6.64
CA PRO A 321 -3.16 -1.77 7.62
C PRO A 321 -2.22 -2.79 6.96
N PHE A 322 -1.01 -2.98 7.50
CA PHE A 322 -0.03 -3.93 6.94
C PHE A 322 -0.58 -5.35 6.76
N ALA A 323 -1.33 -5.85 7.75
CA ALA A 323 -1.93 -7.19 7.66
C ALA A 323 -3.02 -7.32 6.57
N ASP A 324 -3.72 -6.23 6.23
CA ASP A 324 -4.67 -6.22 5.11
C ASP A 324 -3.93 -6.26 3.77
N VAL A 325 -2.81 -5.53 3.65
CA VAL A 325 -1.95 -5.56 2.45
C VAL A 325 -1.29 -6.93 2.29
N ASP A 326 -0.76 -7.51 3.37
CA ASP A 326 -0.23 -8.88 3.42
C ASP A 326 -1.29 -9.90 2.96
N THR A 327 -2.52 -9.77 3.45
CA THR A 327 -3.65 -10.63 3.07
C THR A 327 -4.00 -10.49 1.59
N LEU A 328 -4.05 -9.27 1.04
CA LEU A 328 -4.30 -9.02 -0.39
C LEU A 328 -3.20 -9.64 -1.27
N VAL A 329 -1.94 -9.37 -0.94
CA VAL A 329 -0.77 -9.86 -1.68
C VAL A 329 -0.72 -11.38 -1.61
N MET A 330 -0.74 -11.98 -0.42
CA MET A 330 -0.60 -13.42 -0.27
C MET A 330 -1.77 -14.21 -0.86
N SER A 331 -3.00 -13.69 -0.84
CA SER A 331 -4.11 -14.35 -1.54
C SER A 331 -4.01 -14.25 -3.06
N ALA A 332 -3.51 -13.14 -3.61
CA ALA A 332 -3.22 -13.05 -5.04
C ALA A 332 -2.09 -14.03 -5.46
N LEU A 333 -0.96 -14.02 -4.75
CA LEU A 333 0.17 -14.91 -5.04
C LEU A 333 -0.20 -16.40 -4.91
N ARG A 334 -1.01 -16.78 -3.92
CA ARG A 334 -1.53 -18.15 -3.79
C ARG A 334 -2.51 -18.52 -4.91
N ALA A 335 -3.31 -17.56 -5.41
CA ALA A 335 -4.18 -17.77 -6.56
C ALA A 335 -3.40 -17.89 -7.88
N GLU A 336 -2.21 -17.28 -8.00
CA GLU A 336 -1.24 -17.54 -9.08
C GLU A 336 -0.59 -18.93 -8.98
N GLY A 337 -0.81 -19.65 -7.87
CA GLY A 337 -0.22 -20.97 -7.60
C GLY A 337 1.14 -20.91 -6.90
N GLN A 338 1.59 -19.74 -6.45
CA GLN A 338 2.82 -19.63 -5.67
C GLN A 338 2.63 -20.27 -4.28
N THR A 339 3.56 -21.15 -3.90
CA THR A 339 3.55 -21.90 -2.64
C THR A 339 4.78 -21.65 -1.76
N LYS A 340 5.81 -21.05 -2.36
CA LYS A 340 7.09 -20.66 -1.76
C LYS A 340 7.73 -19.62 -2.69
N ASP A 341 8.83 -19.01 -2.23
CA ASP A 341 9.63 -18.05 -3.00
C ASP A 341 8.78 -16.88 -3.54
N PHE A 342 7.86 -16.42 -2.70
CA PHE A 342 6.78 -15.48 -3.01
C PHE A 342 7.31 -14.16 -3.59
N HIS A 343 6.86 -13.85 -4.82
CA HIS A 343 7.29 -12.68 -5.56
C HIS A 343 6.13 -12.06 -6.36
N PHE A 344 6.10 -10.73 -6.46
CA PHE A 344 5.08 -10.05 -7.27
C PHE A 344 5.19 -10.43 -8.75
N THR A 345 4.04 -10.46 -9.42
CA THR A 345 3.88 -10.57 -10.87
C THR A 345 2.92 -9.50 -11.37
N ALA A 346 2.78 -9.38 -12.70
CA ALA A 346 1.74 -8.53 -13.29
C ALA A 346 0.33 -8.95 -12.85
N ASN A 347 0.10 -10.24 -12.55
CA ASN A 347 -1.17 -10.72 -12.06
C ASN A 347 -1.45 -10.32 -10.61
N THR A 348 -0.43 -10.24 -9.76
CA THR A 348 -0.56 -9.69 -8.41
C THR A 348 -1.02 -8.23 -8.49
N LEU A 349 -0.41 -7.43 -9.38
CA LEU A 349 -0.81 -6.03 -9.58
C LEU A 349 -2.20 -5.90 -10.23
N ARG A 350 -2.59 -6.81 -11.13
CA ARG A 350 -3.95 -6.88 -11.69
C ARG A 350 -4.99 -7.14 -10.58
N ALA A 351 -4.69 -8.03 -9.62
CA ALA A 351 -5.54 -8.26 -8.46
C ALA A 351 -5.66 -7.02 -7.56
N ILE A 352 -4.55 -6.34 -7.26
CA ILE A 352 -4.57 -5.07 -6.52
C ILE A 352 -5.41 -3.99 -7.24
N SER A 353 -5.39 -3.97 -8.58
CA SER A 353 -6.20 -3.04 -9.38
C SER A 353 -7.70 -3.26 -9.21
N VAL A 354 -8.15 -4.51 -9.34
CA VAL A 354 -9.56 -4.89 -9.12
C VAL A 354 -9.96 -4.61 -7.68
N PHE A 355 -9.09 -4.92 -6.71
CA PHE A 355 -9.33 -4.55 -5.31
C PHE A 355 -9.55 -3.04 -5.15
N ARG A 356 -8.67 -2.18 -5.66
CA ARG A 356 -8.81 -0.71 -5.52
C ARG A 356 -10.11 -0.21 -6.14
N TYR A 357 -10.48 -0.73 -7.30
CA TYR A 357 -11.76 -0.40 -7.95
C TYR A 357 -12.96 -0.77 -7.08
N LEU A 358 -13.00 -2.02 -6.61
CA LEU A 358 -14.06 -2.52 -5.75
C LEU A 358 -14.10 -1.85 -4.36
N HIS A 359 -12.95 -1.50 -3.80
CA HIS A 359 -12.84 -0.76 -2.55
C HIS A 359 -13.37 0.67 -2.70
N ARG A 360 -13.08 1.34 -3.81
CA ARG A 360 -13.59 2.69 -4.12
C ARG A 360 -15.11 2.68 -4.25
N ASP A 361 -15.65 1.83 -5.13
CA ASP A 361 -17.03 1.94 -5.62
C ASP A 361 -18.03 1.09 -4.84
N PHE A 362 -17.58 -0.04 -4.30
CA PHE A 362 -18.42 -1.03 -3.61
C PHE A 362 -18.05 -1.26 -2.14
N LYS A 363 -17.00 -0.58 -1.63
CA LYS A 363 -16.51 -0.65 -0.25
C LYS A 363 -16.07 -2.04 0.22
N VAL A 364 -15.53 -2.85 -0.70
CA VAL A 364 -14.97 -4.17 -0.41
C VAL A 364 -13.76 -4.06 0.53
N SER A 365 -13.75 -4.82 1.62
CA SER A 365 -12.60 -4.92 2.52
C SER A 365 -11.53 -5.91 1.99
N ALA A 366 -10.31 -5.80 2.52
CA ALA A 366 -9.19 -6.66 2.10
C ALA A 366 -9.51 -8.16 2.21
N TRP A 367 -10.07 -8.61 3.35
CA TRP A 367 -10.41 -10.02 3.55
C TRP A 367 -11.55 -10.50 2.64
N GLN A 368 -12.53 -9.64 2.31
CA GLN A 368 -13.63 -9.99 1.42
C GLN A 368 -13.11 -10.25 0.01
N PHE A 369 -12.23 -9.37 -0.50
CA PHE A 369 -11.57 -9.58 -1.79
C PHE A 369 -10.61 -10.77 -1.76
N ALA A 370 -9.83 -10.96 -0.69
CA ALA A 370 -8.96 -12.12 -0.54
C ALA A 370 -9.74 -13.45 -0.58
N THR A 371 -10.98 -13.48 -0.07
CA THR A 371 -11.87 -14.65 -0.15
C THR A 371 -12.41 -14.88 -1.57
N MET A 372 -12.54 -13.82 -2.38
CA MET A 372 -12.79 -13.96 -3.82
C MET A 372 -11.62 -14.62 -4.54
N LEU A 373 -10.38 -14.43 -4.08
CA LEU A 373 -9.19 -15.04 -4.69
C LEU A 373 -8.80 -16.42 -4.10
N GLY A 374 -9.38 -16.86 -2.99
CA GLY A 374 -8.88 -18.06 -2.31
C GLY A 374 -9.69 -18.50 -1.10
N ALA A 375 -9.02 -19.01 -0.06
CA ALA A 375 -9.68 -19.39 1.18
C ALA A 375 -10.10 -18.15 2.00
N LEU A 376 -11.25 -18.24 2.68
CA LEU A 376 -11.69 -17.24 3.67
C LEU A 376 -10.65 -17.13 4.80
N PRO A 377 -10.11 -15.93 5.12
CA PRO A 377 -9.08 -15.80 6.15
C PRO A 377 -9.53 -16.28 7.54
N VAL A 378 -8.74 -17.19 8.12
CA VAL A 378 -9.00 -17.81 9.43
C VAL A 378 -8.12 -17.28 10.55
N TYR A 379 -7.29 -16.29 10.23
CA TYR A 379 -6.41 -15.59 11.15
C TYR A 379 -6.76 -14.11 11.19
N SER A 380 -6.32 -13.43 12.24
CA SER A 380 -6.38 -11.98 12.41
C SER A 380 -5.15 -11.48 13.17
N VAL A 381 -4.96 -10.16 13.24
CA VAL A 381 -3.92 -9.51 14.06
C VAL A 381 -4.54 -8.59 15.11
N GLY A 382 -3.81 -8.36 16.20
CA GLY A 382 -4.16 -7.38 17.22
C GLY A 382 -5.50 -7.69 17.89
N GLN A 383 -6.47 -6.78 17.80
CA GLN A 383 -7.82 -6.95 18.36
C GLN A 383 -8.90 -7.26 17.31
N ALA A 384 -8.53 -7.44 16.03
CA ALA A 384 -9.49 -7.82 15.01
C ALA A 384 -9.96 -9.28 15.21
N LEU A 385 -11.23 -9.54 14.88
CA LEU A 385 -11.74 -10.91 14.75
C LEU A 385 -11.31 -11.51 13.40
N PRO A 386 -11.03 -12.81 13.32
CA PRO A 386 -10.87 -13.52 12.05
C PRO A 386 -12.06 -13.32 11.12
N ALA A 387 -11.81 -13.30 9.81
CA ALA A 387 -12.86 -13.12 8.82
C ALA A 387 -13.87 -14.28 8.84
N LEU A 388 -13.41 -15.51 9.08
CA LEU A 388 -14.27 -16.67 9.32
C LEU A 388 -15.30 -16.42 10.44
N ASP A 389 -14.84 -15.93 11.59
CA ASP A 389 -15.70 -15.70 12.77
C ASP A 389 -16.69 -14.58 12.49
N THR A 390 -16.27 -13.56 11.74
CA THR A 390 -17.13 -12.46 11.28
C THR A 390 -18.25 -12.95 10.35
N VAL A 391 -17.99 -13.95 9.50
CA VAL A 391 -19.00 -14.54 8.60
C VAL A 391 -19.96 -15.48 9.35
N LEU A 392 -19.47 -16.25 10.33
CA LEU A 392 -20.29 -17.14 11.15
C LEU A 392 -21.16 -16.38 12.16
N GLY A 393 -20.74 -15.16 12.55
CA GLY A 393 -21.54 -14.24 13.35
C GLY A 393 -21.86 -14.79 14.74
N ALA A 394 -23.12 -14.74 15.15
CA ALA A 394 -23.53 -15.19 16.49
C ALA A 394 -23.30 -16.69 16.77
N GLN A 395 -23.07 -17.53 15.74
CA GLN A 395 -22.60 -18.91 15.93
C GLN A 395 -21.22 -18.99 16.62
N ALA A 396 -20.48 -17.88 16.66
CA ALA A 396 -19.21 -17.74 17.38
C ALA A 396 -19.37 -17.24 18.83
N ALA A 397 -20.52 -16.66 19.21
CA ALA A 397 -20.53 -15.63 20.26
C ALA A 397 -21.10 -16.05 21.63
N ASN A 398 -22.13 -16.90 21.74
CA ASN A 398 -22.78 -17.17 23.04
C ASN A 398 -23.56 -18.50 23.13
N GLY A 399 -23.45 -19.16 24.30
CA GLY A 399 -24.60 -19.73 25.00
C GLY A 399 -24.97 -21.21 24.80
N ASN A 400 -24.50 -22.06 25.73
CA ASN A 400 -25.10 -23.29 26.29
C ASN A 400 -25.65 -24.44 25.41
N ASP A 401 -26.10 -24.24 24.16
CA ASP A 401 -26.50 -25.32 23.23
C ASP A 401 -25.39 -25.59 22.19
N SER A 402 -24.18 -25.86 22.70
CA SER A 402 -22.90 -25.77 21.95
C SER A 402 -22.74 -26.69 20.74
N ASN A 403 -23.64 -27.67 20.54
CA ASN A 403 -23.48 -28.72 19.53
C ASN A 403 -24.45 -28.62 18.34
N GLN A 404 -25.51 -27.80 18.38
CA GLN A 404 -26.52 -27.76 17.31
C GLN A 404 -26.36 -26.57 16.33
N THR A 405 -25.68 -25.49 16.74
CA THR A 405 -25.75 -24.20 16.03
C THR A 405 -24.45 -23.74 15.36
N ARG A 406 -23.37 -24.56 15.36
CA ARG A 406 -22.02 -24.13 14.92
C ARG A 406 -21.49 -25.02 13.79
N VAL A 407 -21.17 -24.42 12.63
CA VAL A 407 -20.38 -25.11 11.60
C VAL A 407 -18.98 -25.42 12.16
N ILE A 408 -18.57 -26.68 12.09
CA ILE A 408 -17.21 -27.14 12.41
C ILE A 408 -16.54 -27.60 11.12
N PHE A 409 -15.32 -27.14 10.87
CA PHE A 409 -14.55 -27.46 9.66
C PHE A 409 -13.57 -28.62 9.93
N ASP A 410 -14.09 -29.84 10.01
CA ASP A 410 -13.33 -31.07 10.30
C ASP A 410 -13.10 -31.98 9.08
N ASP A 411 -13.39 -31.49 7.87
CA ASP A 411 -13.23 -32.21 6.59
C ASP A 411 -13.98 -33.55 6.48
N ALA A 412 -14.89 -33.83 7.43
CA ALA A 412 -15.77 -34.99 7.37
C ALA A 412 -16.80 -34.84 6.24
N GLU A 413 -17.12 -35.97 5.62
CA GLU A 413 -18.16 -36.06 4.59
C GLU A 413 -19.55 -35.98 5.23
N PHE A 414 -20.49 -35.30 4.59
CA PHE A 414 -21.88 -35.17 5.04
C PHE A 414 -22.84 -35.39 3.88
N ASP A 415 -24.00 -36.00 4.14
CA ASP A 415 -24.99 -36.31 3.12
C ASP A 415 -26.22 -35.40 3.26
N LEU A 416 -26.50 -34.60 2.24
CA LEU A 416 -27.60 -33.61 2.18
C LEU A 416 -28.99 -34.24 2.36
N ASP A 417 -29.12 -35.54 2.12
CA ASP A 417 -30.38 -36.29 2.26
C ASP A 417 -30.57 -36.88 3.67
N THR A 418 -29.60 -36.71 4.57
CA THR A 418 -29.66 -37.13 5.99
C THR A 418 -29.91 -35.96 6.94
N ASP A 419 -30.57 -36.19 8.07
CA ASP A 419 -30.83 -35.18 9.11
C ASP A 419 -29.55 -34.41 9.53
N ALA A 420 -28.42 -35.11 9.65
CA ALA A 420 -27.14 -34.52 10.03
C ALA A 420 -26.55 -33.61 8.93
N GLY A 421 -26.72 -33.97 7.66
CA GLY A 421 -26.31 -33.11 6.55
C GLY A 421 -27.27 -31.96 6.30
N GLN A 422 -28.58 -32.13 6.54
CA GLN A 422 -29.56 -31.05 6.55
C GLN A 422 -29.26 -30.03 7.66
N ALA A 423 -28.90 -30.49 8.87
CA ALA A 423 -28.44 -29.63 9.95
C ALA A 423 -27.15 -28.87 9.56
N THR A 424 -26.18 -29.56 8.95
CA THR A 424 -24.94 -28.95 8.43
C THR A 424 -25.26 -27.87 7.39
N LEU A 425 -26.16 -28.15 6.45
CA LEU A 425 -26.61 -27.21 5.43
C LEU A 425 -27.30 -26.00 6.07
N ALA A 426 -28.22 -26.20 7.02
CA ALA A 426 -28.92 -25.14 7.73
C ALA A 426 -27.97 -24.20 8.49
N GLN A 427 -26.90 -24.74 9.10
CA GLN A 427 -25.85 -23.93 9.72
C GLN A 427 -25.09 -23.07 8.69
N MET A 428 -24.80 -23.61 7.49
CA MET A 428 -24.20 -22.84 6.38
C MET A 428 -25.18 -21.78 5.84
N CYS A 429 -26.46 -22.11 5.68
CA CYS A 429 -27.52 -21.19 5.28
C CYS A 429 -27.63 -20.00 6.23
N TYR A 430 -27.57 -20.24 7.54
CA TYR A 430 -27.59 -19.20 8.57
C TYR A 430 -26.39 -18.25 8.45
N ALA A 431 -25.17 -18.78 8.39
CA ALA A 431 -23.95 -17.98 8.28
C ALA A 431 -23.90 -17.17 6.98
N LEU A 432 -24.23 -17.80 5.85
CA LEU A 432 -24.24 -17.16 4.54
C LEU A 432 -25.52 -16.34 4.29
N LYS A 433 -26.54 -16.41 5.15
CA LYS A 433 -27.85 -15.74 5.02
C LYS A 433 -28.57 -16.04 3.71
N ILE A 434 -28.62 -17.32 3.33
CA ILE A 434 -29.30 -17.80 2.11
C ILE A 434 -30.36 -18.85 2.45
N ASP A 435 -31.29 -19.09 1.52
CA ASP A 435 -32.25 -20.18 1.64
C ASP A 435 -31.61 -21.54 1.31
N GLU A 436 -32.28 -22.60 1.77
CA GLU A 436 -31.83 -23.99 1.69
C GLU A 436 -31.70 -24.51 0.25
N GLN A 437 -32.55 -24.03 -0.67
CA GLN A 437 -32.50 -24.43 -2.08
C GLN A 437 -31.26 -23.84 -2.76
N THR A 438 -31.06 -22.53 -2.61
CA THR A 438 -29.86 -21.83 -3.10
C THR A 438 -28.58 -22.47 -2.54
N ALA A 439 -28.59 -22.89 -1.27
CA ALA A 439 -27.46 -23.58 -0.65
C ALA A 439 -27.21 -24.98 -1.24
N ARG A 440 -28.26 -25.80 -1.46
CA ARG A 440 -28.12 -27.09 -2.16
C ARG A 440 -27.51 -26.93 -3.56
N ASP A 441 -28.01 -25.96 -4.33
CA ASP A 441 -27.57 -25.72 -5.70
C ASP A 441 -26.10 -25.27 -5.77
N PHE A 442 -25.66 -24.41 -4.85
CA PHE A 442 -24.26 -24.00 -4.72
C PHE A 442 -23.36 -25.13 -4.21
N VAL A 443 -23.82 -25.99 -3.29
CA VAL A 443 -23.06 -27.19 -2.86
C VAL A 443 -22.87 -28.15 -4.03
N ALA A 444 -23.94 -28.48 -4.77
CA ALA A 444 -23.88 -29.37 -5.92
C ALA A 444 -22.94 -28.83 -7.02
N THR A 445 -23.03 -27.52 -7.31
CA THR A 445 -22.16 -26.84 -8.28
C THR A 445 -20.70 -26.83 -7.81
N THR A 446 -20.44 -26.57 -6.53
CA THR A 446 -19.09 -26.63 -5.95
C THR A 446 -18.50 -28.04 -6.04
N GLN A 447 -19.28 -29.06 -5.67
CA GLN A 447 -18.86 -30.46 -5.76
C GLN A 447 -18.51 -30.88 -7.18
N ARG A 448 -19.27 -30.43 -8.19
CA ARG A 448 -19.01 -30.71 -9.61
C ARG A 448 -17.58 -30.32 -10.02
N PHE A 449 -17.03 -29.25 -9.45
CA PHE A 449 -15.66 -28.78 -9.72
C PHE A 449 -14.59 -29.29 -8.74
N GLN A 450 -15.00 -29.90 -7.62
CA GLN A 450 -14.09 -30.49 -6.61
C GLN A 450 -13.97 -32.01 -6.71
N GLN A 451 -14.83 -32.68 -7.47
CA GLN A 451 -14.75 -34.13 -7.70
C GLN A 451 -13.59 -34.52 -8.65
N PRO A 452 -13.01 -35.73 -8.52
CA PRO A 452 -11.99 -36.21 -9.45
C PRO A 452 -12.56 -36.37 -10.86
N ALA A 453 -11.87 -35.84 -11.88
CA ALA A 453 -12.29 -35.92 -13.29
C ALA A 453 -12.26 -37.33 -13.92
N ALA A 454 -12.02 -38.38 -13.13
CA ALA A 454 -11.91 -39.76 -13.60
C ALA A 454 -13.31 -40.35 -13.87
N LYS A 455 -13.61 -40.62 -15.15
CA LYS A 455 -14.83 -41.33 -15.57
C LYS A 455 -14.99 -42.64 -14.79
N GLY A 456 -16.12 -42.80 -14.10
CA GLY A 456 -16.45 -44.01 -13.34
C GLY A 456 -16.04 -44.00 -11.87
N ALA A 457 -15.38 -42.94 -11.38
CA ALA A 457 -15.23 -42.75 -9.93
C ALA A 457 -16.61 -42.49 -9.28
N PRO A 458 -16.90 -43.07 -8.10
CA PRO A 458 -18.14 -42.77 -7.39
C PRO A 458 -18.16 -41.29 -6.98
N ALA A 459 -19.33 -40.65 -7.10
CA ALA A 459 -19.54 -39.28 -6.65
C ALA A 459 -19.23 -39.19 -5.14
N LYS A 460 -18.28 -38.32 -4.77
CA LYS A 460 -17.95 -38.10 -3.36
C LYS A 460 -18.91 -37.11 -2.73
N LEU A 461 -19.33 -37.43 -1.50
CA LEU A 461 -20.10 -36.55 -0.64
C LEU A 461 -19.35 -35.24 -0.39
N PRO A 462 -20.06 -34.11 -0.16
CA PRO A 462 -19.42 -32.86 0.20
C PRO A 462 -18.72 -32.99 1.56
N LYS A 463 -17.64 -32.23 1.74
CA LYS A 463 -16.88 -32.21 3.00
C LYS A 463 -17.11 -30.90 3.75
N ARG A 464 -17.22 -30.98 5.08
CA ARG A 464 -17.24 -29.83 6.00
C ARG A 464 -15.86 -29.17 6.06
N SER A 465 -15.50 -28.54 4.95
CA SER A 465 -14.16 -28.00 4.66
C SER A 465 -14.21 -26.49 4.47
N LEU A 466 -13.13 -25.81 4.82
CA LEU A 466 -12.98 -24.37 4.54
C LEU A 466 -13.04 -24.08 3.03
N THR A 467 -12.56 -25.01 2.20
CA THR A 467 -12.58 -24.90 0.73
C THR A 467 -14.00 -24.86 0.17
N LEU A 468 -14.89 -25.78 0.61
CA LEU A 468 -16.32 -25.74 0.26
C LEU A 468 -16.94 -24.42 0.71
N PHE A 469 -16.79 -24.07 1.99
CA PHE A 469 -17.44 -22.87 2.54
C PHE A 469 -16.95 -21.56 1.91
N SER A 470 -15.67 -21.47 1.53
CA SER A 470 -15.13 -20.32 0.79
C SER A 470 -15.72 -20.22 -0.63
N ALA A 471 -15.94 -21.34 -1.31
CA ALA A 471 -16.60 -21.36 -2.62
C ALA A 471 -18.09 -21.00 -2.54
N LEU A 472 -18.81 -21.47 -1.51
CA LEU A 472 -20.17 -21.03 -1.23
C LEU A 472 -20.20 -19.51 -0.93
N TYR A 473 -19.27 -19.02 -0.10
CA TYR A 473 -19.13 -17.59 0.18
C TYR A 473 -18.94 -16.77 -1.10
N ARG A 474 -18.07 -17.19 -2.03
CA ARG A 474 -17.88 -16.49 -3.32
C ARG A 474 -19.15 -16.40 -4.15
N GLN A 475 -19.85 -17.53 -4.33
CA GLN A 475 -21.11 -17.59 -5.09
C GLN A 475 -22.20 -16.70 -4.47
N VAL A 476 -22.20 -16.54 -3.15
CA VAL A 476 -23.11 -15.67 -2.41
C VAL A 476 -22.67 -14.20 -2.42
N TYR A 477 -21.38 -13.92 -2.31
CA TYR A 477 -20.83 -12.58 -2.10
C TYR A 477 -20.75 -11.79 -3.40
N LEU A 478 -20.34 -12.39 -4.52
CA LEU A 478 -20.22 -11.67 -5.80
C LEU A 478 -21.55 -11.05 -6.24
N PRO A 479 -22.72 -11.72 -6.20
CA PRO A 479 -23.97 -11.05 -6.57
C PRO A 479 -24.44 -10.02 -5.54
N ARG A 480 -24.14 -10.22 -4.25
CA ARG A 480 -24.47 -9.25 -3.18
C ARG A 480 -23.67 -7.95 -3.30
N LEU A 481 -22.42 -8.05 -3.76
CA LEU A 481 -21.58 -6.90 -4.09
C LEU A 481 -22.29 -6.00 -5.12
N LEU A 482 -22.92 -6.64 -6.11
CA LEU A 482 -23.73 -6.03 -7.16
C LEU A 482 -25.16 -5.65 -6.71
N ARG A 483 -25.44 -5.72 -5.39
CA ARG A 483 -26.73 -5.42 -4.75
C ARG A 483 -27.89 -6.31 -5.19
N LEU A 484 -27.61 -7.50 -5.72
CA LEU A 484 -28.63 -8.49 -6.11
C LEU A 484 -29.06 -9.33 -4.91
N SER A 485 -30.33 -9.79 -4.92
CA SER A 485 -30.78 -10.83 -3.99
C SER A 485 -30.06 -12.16 -4.30
N PRO A 486 -29.95 -13.10 -3.33
CA PRO A 486 -29.29 -14.39 -3.59
C PRO A 486 -29.86 -15.14 -4.81
N GLN A 487 -31.19 -15.16 -4.95
CA GLN A 487 -31.89 -15.84 -6.04
C GLN A 487 -31.71 -15.15 -7.40
N ALA A 488 -31.86 -13.82 -7.46
CA ALA A 488 -31.61 -13.06 -8.69
C ALA A 488 -30.13 -13.12 -9.09
N GLY A 489 -29.24 -13.12 -8.10
CA GLY A 489 -27.80 -13.27 -8.26
C GLY A 489 -27.41 -14.64 -8.81
N ALA A 490 -27.91 -15.72 -8.22
CA ALA A 490 -27.69 -17.09 -8.70
C ALA A 490 -28.19 -17.26 -10.14
N GLY A 491 -29.40 -16.76 -10.44
CA GLY A 491 -29.96 -16.77 -11.79
C GLY A 491 -29.11 -15.98 -12.79
N LEU A 492 -28.65 -14.78 -12.42
CA LEU A 492 -27.82 -13.94 -13.29
C LEU A 492 -26.43 -14.53 -13.52
N MET A 493 -25.78 -15.07 -12.49
CA MET A 493 -24.49 -15.77 -12.64
C MET A 493 -24.65 -17.04 -13.49
N SER A 494 -25.74 -17.79 -13.31
CA SER A 494 -26.07 -18.93 -14.16
C SER A 494 -26.19 -18.53 -15.63
N LEU A 495 -26.97 -17.48 -15.93
CA LEU A 495 -27.10 -16.89 -17.28
C LEU A 495 -25.76 -16.41 -17.86
N LEU A 496 -24.95 -15.73 -17.04
CA LEU A 496 -23.65 -15.17 -17.44
C LEU A 496 -22.64 -16.24 -17.82
N PHE A 497 -22.69 -17.42 -17.20
CA PHE A 497 -21.75 -18.52 -17.42
C PHE A 497 -22.36 -19.71 -18.20
N ILE A 498 -23.51 -19.53 -18.88
CA ILE A 498 -24.12 -20.59 -19.71
C ILE A 498 -23.12 -21.10 -20.75
N GLY A 499 -22.89 -22.41 -20.73
CA GLY A 499 -22.00 -23.09 -21.67
C GLY A 499 -20.50 -22.85 -21.43
N ASN A 500 -20.12 -22.14 -20.36
CA ASN A 500 -18.73 -21.87 -20.02
C ASN A 500 -18.41 -22.33 -18.58
N ASP A 501 -18.16 -23.62 -18.45
CA ASP A 501 -17.81 -24.26 -17.18
C ASP A 501 -16.50 -23.71 -16.58
N ASP A 502 -15.57 -23.19 -17.40
CA ASP A 502 -14.30 -22.62 -16.90
C ASP A 502 -14.53 -21.32 -16.12
N LEU A 503 -15.45 -20.45 -16.55
CA LEU A 503 -15.84 -19.25 -15.79
C LEU A 503 -16.53 -19.63 -14.47
N LEU A 504 -17.50 -20.55 -14.53
CA LEU A 504 -18.24 -21.00 -13.34
C LEU A 504 -17.30 -21.69 -12.32
N LYS A 505 -16.29 -22.43 -12.80
CA LYS A 505 -15.25 -23.06 -11.99
C LYS A 505 -14.38 -22.05 -11.23
N GLN A 506 -14.14 -20.86 -11.76
CA GLN A 506 -13.42 -19.81 -11.00
C GLN A 506 -14.23 -19.37 -9.76
N LEU A 507 -15.55 -19.24 -9.90
CA LEU A 507 -16.42 -18.80 -8.81
C LEU A 507 -16.69 -19.93 -7.78
N ALA A 508 -17.11 -21.10 -8.28
CA ALA A 508 -17.58 -22.24 -7.48
C ALA A 508 -16.49 -23.28 -7.15
N GLY A 509 -15.34 -23.23 -7.81
CA GLY A 509 -14.20 -24.13 -7.57
C GLY A 509 -13.09 -23.48 -6.75
N ALA A 510 -11.85 -23.89 -7.02
CA ALA A 510 -10.66 -23.20 -6.59
C ALA A 510 -10.32 -22.10 -7.62
N PRO A 511 -10.45 -20.80 -7.29
CA PRO A 511 -10.07 -19.72 -8.18
C PRO A 511 -8.57 -19.72 -8.48
N THR A 512 -8.20 -19.22 -9.66
CA THR A 512 -6.82 -19.03 -10.10
C THR A 512 -6.62 -17.62 -10.65
N LEU A 513 -5.36 -17.15 -10.66
CA LEU A 513 -4.89 -16.03 -11.46
C LEU A 513 -3.92 -16.58 -12.51
N LEU A 514 -4.24 -16.39 -13.79
CA LEU A 514 -3.51 -17.06 -14.88
C LEU A 514 -2.73 -16.05 -15.73
N ASP A 515 -1.45 -16.33 -15.96
CA ASP A 515 -0.61 -15.57 -16.91
C ASP A 515 -1.02 -15.84 -18.37
N LYS A 516 -1.59 -17.01 -18.64
CA LYS A 516 -1.85 -17.48 -19.99
C LYS A 516 -3.03 -16.79 -20.66
N ASP A 517 -2.98 -16.78 -21.99
CA ASP A 517 -3.90 -16.03 -22.85
C ASP A 517 -4.67 -16.87 -23.91
N ASP A 518 -5.22 -18.07 -23.67
CA ASP A 518 -5.24 -18.96 -22.49
C ASP A 518 -6.68 -19.19 -21.96
N GLN A 519 -6.82 -19.41 -20.65
CA GLN A 519 -8.07 -19.69 -19.92
C GLN A 519 -8.53 -18.48 -19.08
N PRO A 520 -9.84 -18.33 -18.78
CA PRO A 520 -10.33 -17.22 -17.95
C PRO A 520 -9.97 -17.43 -16.48
N ASP A 521 -9.86 -16.32 -15.75
CA ASP A 521 -9.55 -16.31 -14.31
C ASP A 521 -10.62 -15.58 -13.48
N ILE A 522 -10.46 -15.61 -12.16
CA ILE A 522 -11.44 -15.03 -11.24
C ILE A 522 -11.58 -13.51 -11.36
N LEU A 523 -10.55 -12.78 -11.84
CA LEU A 523 -10.67 -11.33 -12.05
C LEU A 523 -11.50 -11.02 -13.30
N ASP A 524 -11.35 -11.81 -14.36
CA ASP A 524 -12.19 -11.70 -15.56
C ASP A 524 -13.69 -11.92 -15.19
N VAL A 525 -13.96 -12.94 -14.36
CA VAL A 525 -15.30 -13.25 -13.82
C VAL A 525 -15.88 -12.10 -12.98
N ILE A 526 -15.09 -11.57 -12.04
CA ILE A 526 -15.50 -10.43 -11.20
C ILE A 526 -15.79 -9.21 -12.08
N MET A 527 -14.92 -8.87 -13.02
CA MET A 527 -15.06 -7.67 -13.83
C MET A 527 -16.18 -7.79 -14.88
N ALA A 528 -16.43 -8.98 -15.43
CA ALA A 528 -17.61 -9.23 -16.25
C ALA A 528 -18.91 -9.02 -15.46
N ALA A 529 -18.98 -9.55 -14.23
CA ALA A 529 -20.13 -9.38 -13.35
C ALA A 529 -20.34 -7.91 -12.90
N VAL A 530 -19.26 -7.16 -12.66
CA VAL A 530 -19.30 -5.72 -12.38
C VAL A 530 -19.77 -4.92 -13.59
N ASN A 531 -19.23 -5.19 -14.78
CA ASN A 531 -19.61 -4.47 -16.00
C ASN A 531 -21.06 -4.77 -16.41
N LEU A 532 -21.62 -5.92 -16.05
CA LEU A 532 -23.01 -6.31 -16.32
C LEU A 532 -24.07 -5.41 -15.65
N ILE A 533 -23.70 -4.67 -14.60
CA ILE A 533 -24.60 -3.77 -13.85
C ILE A 533 -24.30 -2.28 -14.05
N GLN A 534 -23.38 -1.94 -14.97
CA GLN A 534 -22.96 -0.57 -15.29
C GLN A 534 -23.44 -0.16 -16.68
#